data_AF-E3HRK0-F1
#
_entry.id   AF-E3HRK0-F1
#
_cell.length_a   1.000
_cell.length_b   1.000
_cell.length_c   1.000
_cell.angle_alpha   90.00
_cell.angle_beta   90.00
_cell.angle_gamma   90.00
#
_symmetry.space_group_name_H-M   'P 1'
#
loop_
_entity.id
_entity.type
_entity.pdbx_description
1 polymer ?
#
loop_
_entity_poly.entity_id
_entity_poly.type
_entity_poly.pdbx_seq_one_letter_code
_entity_poly.pdbx_strand_id
1 'polypeptide(L)'
;MRKILTGLALTLASAATAWAAPDAAEQAQYDSFVVAAGASNGAARACGASEPDLAQHLTTSRKNLLQYAQEYGFSAGGYDGLFQQGQAQGKTMMEEMKRSGVDGCRGVLGSFQNERVMEYEDMKSALAEVSDGLPGEKAQ
;
A
#
# COMPACT_ATOMS: atom_id res chain seq x y z
N MET A 1 -45.19 -45.37 -10.65
CA MET A 1 -45.45 -43.92 -10.77
C MET A 1 -45.27 -43.26 -9.40
N ARG A 2 -44.72 -42.03 -9.40
CA ARG A 2 -44.43 -41.12 -8.26
C ARG A 2 -43.10 -41.38 -7.53
N LYS A 3 -42.25 -40.40 -7.24
CA LYS A 3 -42.14 -38.97 -7.60
C LYS A 3 -40.67 -38.62 -7.31
N ILE A 4 -39.91 -38.15 -8.30
CA ILE A 4 -38.56 -37.61 -8.09
C ILE A 4 -38.75 -36.16 -7.65
N LEU A 5 -38.37 -35.83 -6.42
CA LEU A 5 -38.30 -34.45 -5.93
C LEU A 5 -36.91 -33.92 -6.31
N THR A 6 -36.89 -33.22 -7.43
CA THR A 6 -35.74 -32.47 -7.95
C THR A 6 -35.39 -31.36 -6.97
N GLY A 7 -34.20 -31.44 -6.38
CA GLY A 7 -33.61 -30.38 -5.59
C GLY A 7 -33.24 -29.19 -6.48
N LEU A 8 -33.68 -28.00 -6.09
CA LEU A 8 -33.21 -26.72 -6.61
C LEU A 8 -32.43 -26.03 -5.49
N ALA A 9 -31.15 -26.38 -5.37
CA ALA A 9 -30.19 -25.55 -4.68
C ALA A 9 -29.76 -24.44 -5.65
N LEU A 10 -30.41 -23.28 -5.57
CA LEU A 10 -29.88 -22.07 -6.18
C LEU A 10 -28.62 -21.67 -5.41
N THR A 11 -27.45 -22.06 -5.90
CA THR A 11 -26.19 -21.44 -5.49
C THR A 11 -26.16 -20.04 -6.08
N LEU A 12 -26.49 -19.05 -5.26
CA LEU A 12 -26.15 -17.65 -5.51
C LEU A 12 -24.63 -17.57 -5.59
N ALA A 13 -24.09 -17.72 -6.80
CA ALA A 13 -22.74 -17.30 -7.11
C ALA A 13 -22.75 -15.78 -6.98
N SER A 14 -22.32 -15.28 -5.81
CA SER A 14 -21.88 -13.90 -5.66
C SER A 14 -20.82 -13.68 -6.72
N ALA A 15 -21.20 -13.02 -7.82
CA ALA A 15 -20.27 -12.50 -8.78
C ALA A 15 -19.49 -11.38 -8.08
N ALA A 16 -18.50 -11.77 -7.27
CA ALA A 16 -17.34 -10.94 -7.07
C ALA A 16 -16.86 -10.62 -8.50
N THR A 17 -16.94 -9.36 -8.87
CA THR A 17 -16.22 -8.84 -10.03
C THR A 17 -14.78 -9.26 -9.85
N ALA A 18 -14.41 -10.40 -10.45
CA ALA A 18 -13.06 -10.91 -10.42
C ALA A 18 -12.28 -9.92 -11.28
N TRP A 19 -11.59 -9.00 -10.61
CA TRP A 19 -10.57 -8.18 -11.26
C TRP A 19 -9.66 -9.12 -12.03
N ALA A 20 -9.32 -8.76 -13.27
CA ALA A 20 -8.32 -9.51 -14.01
C ALA A 20 -7.05 -9.58 -13.15
N ALA A 21 -6.34 -10.70 -13.20
CA ALA A 21 -5.04 -10.79 -12.53
C ALA A 21 -4.17 -9.62 -12.98
N PRO A 22 -3.50 -8.91 -12.05
CA PRO A 22 -2.77 -7.71 -12.39
C PRO A 22 -1.67 -8.00 -13.40
N ASP A 23 -1.46 -7.08 -14.33
CA ASP A 23 -0.34 -7.16 -15.25
C ASP A 23 0.99 -6.79 -14.56
N ALA A 24 2.09 -6.92 -15.29
CA ALA A 24 3.42 -6.64 -14.74
C ALA A 24 3.63 -5.15 -14.37
N ALA A 25 2.93 -4.23 -15.06
CA ALA A 25 3.02 -2.81 -14.75
C ALA A 25 2.22 -2.48 -13.49
N GLU A 26 1.01 -3.05 -13.33
CA GLU A 26 0.21 -2.91 -12.12
C GLU A 26 0.93 -3.52 -10.90
N GLN A 27 1.59 -4.68 -11.05
CA GLN A 27 2.42 -5.25 -9.99
C GLN A 27 3.62 -4.36 -9.64
N ALA A 28 4.31 -3.80 -10.63
CA ALA A 28 5.42 -2.88 -10.38
C ALA A 28 4.95 -1.59 -9.67
N GLN A 29 3.74 -1.12 -9.99
CA GLN A 29 3.12 0.01 -9.30
C GLN A 29 2.83 -0.33 -7.83
N TYR A 30 2.27 -1.50 -7.55
CA TYR A 30 2.09 -1.99 -6.18
C TYR A 30 3.41 -2.05 -5.41
N ASP A 31 4.45 -2.64 -6.02
CA ASP A 31 5.78 -2.73 -5.40
C ASP A 31 6.35 -1.33 -5.09
N SER A 32 6.12 -0.36 -5.99
CA SER A 32 6.51 1.04 -5.78
C SER A 32 5.80 1.67 -4.58
N PHE A 33 4.53 1.34 -4.33
CA PHE A 33 3.82 1.82 -3.13
C PHE A 33 4.43 1.27 -1.84
N VAL A 34 4.87 0.01 -1.84
CA VAL A 34 5.56 -0.59 -0.68
C VAL A 34 6.90 0.11 -0.42
N VAL A 35 7.67 0.37 -1.47
CA VAL A 35 8.93 1.12 -1.38
C VAL A 35 8.67 2.54 -0.88
N ALA A 36 7.65 3.23 -1.39
CA ALA A 36 7.30 4.59 -0.97
C ALA A 36 6.92 4.66 0.52
N ALA A 37 6.09 3.74 1.01
CA ALA A 37 5.75 3.66 2.43
C ALA A 37 6.99 3.40 3.31
N GLY A 38 7.89 2.54 2.83
CA GLY A 38 9.20 2.34 3.47
C GLY A 38 10.02 3.63 3.51
N ALA A 39 10.05 4.39 2.41
CA ALA A 39 10.78 5.64 2.30
C ALA A 39 10.23 6.73 3.24
N SER A 40 8.91 6.89 3.35
CA SER A 40 8.30 7.77 4.36
C SER A 40 8.78 7.44 5.77
N ASN A 41 8.80 6.15 6.12
CA ASN A 41 9.26 5.68 7.43
C ASN A 41 10.75 5.96 7.67
N GLY A 42 11.60 5.64 6.69
CA GLY A 42 13.05 5.89 6.76
C GLY A 42 13.41 7.38 6.84
N ALA A 43 12.71 8.21 6.08
CA ALA A 43 12.85 9.65 6.10
C ALA A 43 12.42 10.23 7.45
N ALA A 44 11.26 9.80 7.98
CA ALA A 44 10.77 10.22 9.29
C ALA A 44 11.75 9.85 10.41
N ARG A 45 12.37 8.67 10.35
CA ARG A 45 13.45 8.28 11.27
C ARG A 45 14.64 9.23 11.19
N ALA A 46 15.11 9.57 9.99
CA ALA A 46 16.21 10.53 9.82
C ALA A 46 15.86 11.93 10.36
N CYS A 47 14.58 12.25 10.40
CA CYS A 47 14.03 13.49 10.95
C CYS A 47 13.67 13.42 12.45
N GLY A 48 13.95 12.30 13.13
CA GLY A 48 13.78 12.19 14.58
C GLY A 48 12.37 11.77 15.03
N ALA A 49 11.57 11.14 14.17
CA ALA A 49 10.35 10.46 14.61
C ALA A 49 10.66 9.42 15.69
N SER A 50 9.73 9.23 16.63
CA SER A 50 9.93 8.30 17.74
C SER A 50 9.80 6.84 17.27
N GLU A 51 10.50 5.90 17.93
CA GLU A 51 10.38 4.47 17.61
C GLU A 51 8.96 3.91 17.72
N PRO A 52 8.12 4.30 18.72
CA PRO A 52 6.71 3.94 18.72
C PRO A 52 5.95 4.39 17.48
N ASP A 53 6.22 5.61 17.00
CA ASP A 53 5.55 6.15 15.82
C ASP A 53 5.97 5.41 14.55
N LEU A 54 7.26 5.13 14.42
CA LEU A 54 7.83 4.36 13.31
C LEU A 54 7.27 2.93 13.27
N ALA A 55 7.14 2.29 14.44
CA ALA A 55 6.55 0.95 14.56
C ALA A 55 5.06 0.93 14.23
N GLN A 56 4.31 1.96 14.66
CA GLN A 56 2.91 2.10 14.30
C GLN A 56 2.75 2.29 12.80
N HIS A 57 3.54 3.16 12.18
CA HIS A 57 3.50 3.39 10.73
C HIS A 57 3.78 2.10 9.97
N LEU A 58 4.84 1.36 10.32
CA LEU A 58 5.14 0.07 9.71
C LEU A 58 3.94 -0.89 9.81
N THR A 59 3.33 -0.99 10.99
CA THR A 59 2.18 -1.87 11.23
C THR A 59 0.97 -1.46 10.38
N THR A 60 0.66 -0.16 10.32
CA THR A 60 -0.44 0.39 9.52
C THR A 60 -0.21 0.17 8.02
N SER A 61 0.96 0.55 7.50
CA SER A 61 1.31 0.35 6.09
C SER A 61 1.25 -1.13 5.71
N ARG A 62 1.78 -2.02 6.56
CA ARG A 62 1.75 -3.47 6.32
C ARG A 62 0.33 -4.00 6.27
N LYS A 63 -0.50 -3.64 7.26
CA LYS A 63 -1.92 -4.03 7.30
C LYS A 63 -2.61 -3.65 6.00
N ASN A 64 -2.51 -2.36 5.61
CA ASN A 64 -3.27 -1.82 4.51
C ASN A 64 -2.75 -2.30 3.15
N LEU A 65 -1.43 -2.33 2.93
CA LEU A 65 -0.84 -2.76 1.65
C LEU A 65 -0.98 -4.26 1.41
N LEU A 66 -0.99 -5.09 2.46
CA LEU A 66 -1.31 -6.51 2.31
C LEU A 66 -2.79 -6.74 1.99
N GLN A 67 -3.68 -5.94 2.60
CA GLN A 67 -5.11 -5.97 2.25
C GLN A 67 -5.34 -5.53 0.79
N TYR A 68 -4.68 -4.45 0.36
CA TYR A 68 -4.74 -3.97 -1.03
C TYR A 68 -4.24 -5.03 -2.01
N ALA A 69 -3.12 -5.69 -1.69
CA ALA A 69 -2.59 -6.78 -2.51
C ALA A 69 -3.59 -7.94 -2.63
N GLN A 70 -4.20 -8.32 -1.51
CA GLN A 70 -5.21 -9.37 -1.50
C GLN A 70 -6.44 -8.99 -2.32
N GLU A 71 -6.92 -7.75 -2.21
CA GLU A 71 -8.12 -7.27 -2.90
C GLU A 71 -7.95 -7.27 -4.41
N TYR A 72 -6.78 -6.86 -4.89
CA TYR A 72 -6.49 -6.69 -6.32
C TYR A 72 -5.64 -7.81 -6.94
N GLY A 73 -5.32 -8.85 -6.18
CA GLY A 73 -4.60 -10.02 -6.67
C GLY A 73 -3.09 -9.81 -6.88
N PHE A 74 -2.49 -8.80 -6.26
CA PHE A 74 -1.03 -8.58 -6.31
C PHE A 74 -0.27 -9.61 -5.46
N SER A 75 0.95 -9.91 -5.89
CA SER A 75 1.90 -10.65 -5.07
C SER A 75 2.48 -9.72 -3.98
N ALA A 76 2.40 -10.16 -2.72
CA ALA A 76 2.99 -9.46 -1.58
C ALA A 76 4.22 -10.17 -0.98
N GLY A 77 4.74 -11.21 -1.65
CA GLY A 77 5.86 -12.00 -1.13
C GLY A 77 7.15 -11.21 -0.93
N GLY A 78 7.32 -10.09 -1.65
CA GLY A 78 8.47 -9.19 -1.53
C GLY A 78 8.29 -8.05 -0.51
N TYR A 79 7.15 -7.97 0.20
CA TYR A 79 6.78 -6.79 0.99
C TYR A 79 7.89 -6.34 1.95
N ASP A 80 8.38 -7.22 2.83
CA ASP A 80 9.32 -6.83 3.89
C ASP A 80 10.65 -6.34 3.29
N GLY A 81 11.10 -6.95 2.19
CA GLY A 81 12.30 -6.54 1.46
C GLY A 81 12.16 -5.19 0.77
N LEU A 82 11.04 -4.95 0.08
CA LEU A 82 10.74 -3.68 -0.58
C LEU A 82 10.57 -2.54 0.43
N PHE A 83 9.90 -2.81 1.55
CA PHE A 83 9.71 -1.82 2.60
C PHE A 83 11.05 -1.44 3.24
N GLN A 84 11.90 -2.43 3.54
CA GLN A 84 13.24 -2.18 4.07
C GLN A 84 14.13 -1.42 3.08
N GLN A 85 14.03 -1.74 1.78
CA GLN A 85 14.69 -0.97 0.73
C GLN A 85 14.24 0.49 0.76
N GLY A 86 12.92 0.73 0.83
CA GLY A 86 12.35 2.07 0.98
C GLY A 86 12.92 2.80 2.19
N GLN A 87 12.97 2.16 3.36
CA GLN A 87 13.53 2.76 4.58
C GLN A 87 14.97 3.24 4.38
N ALA A 88 15.81 2.44 3.72
CA ALA A 88 17.18 2.83 3.41
C ALA A 88 17.21 4.05 2.47
N GLN A 89 16.40 4.03 1.40
CA GLN A 89 16.32 5.13 0.42
C GLN A 89 15.85 6.45 1.06
N GLY A 90 14.76 6.42 1.81
CA GLY A 90 14.21 7.60 2.47
C GLY A 90 15.18 8.20 3.50
N LYS A 91 15.90 7.34 4.25
CA LYS A 91 16.95 7.79 5.16
C LYS A 91 18.08 8.49 4.40
N THR A 92 18.63 7.84 3.36
CA THR A 92 19.72 8.41 2.56
C THR A 92 19.33 9.75 1.93
N MET A 93 18.13 9.84 1.38
CA MET A 93 17.60 11.09 0.81
C MET A 93 17.62 12.23 1.83
N MET A 94 17.16 11.99 3.07
CA MET A 94 17.17 13.03 4.10
C MET A 94 18.58 13.42 4.56
N GLU A 95 19.50 12.46 4.62
CA GLU A 95 20.90 12.73 4.93
C GLU A 95 21.57 13.60 3.84
N GLU A 96 21.24 13.35 2.56
CA GLU A 96 21.72 14.14 1.43
C GLU A 96 21.15 15.56 1.41
N MET A 97 19.84 15.71 1.67
CA MET A 97 19.21 17.03 1.80
C MET A 97 19.87 17.85 2.91
N LYS A 98 20.09 17.23 4.07
CA LYS A 98 20.77 17.86 5.21
C LYS A 98 22.19 18.30 4.84
N ARG A 99 22.95 17.45 4.14
CA ARG A 99 24.31 17.78 3.65
C ARG A 99 24.30 18.96 2.68
N SER A 100 23.22 19.09 1.91
CA SER A 100 23.01 20.16 0.93
C SER A 100 22.41 21.44 1.55
N GLY A 101 22.21 21.47 2.88
CA GLY A 101 21.66 22.63 3.59
C GLY A 101 20.15 22.80 3.46
N VAL A 102 19.42 21.79 2.96
CA VAL A 102 17.97 21.79 2.82
C VAL A 102 17.33 21.07 4.01
N ASP A 103 16.46 21.76 4.74
CA ASP A 103 15.64 21.14 5.80
C ASP A 103 14.28 20.70 5.25
N GLY A 104 14.16 19.41 4.93
CA GLY A 104 12.90 18.78 4.53
C GLY A 104 12.08 18.21 5.69
N CYS A 105 12.58 18.25 6.93
CA CYS A 105 12.01 17.44 8.00
C CYS A 105 10.61 17.89 8.44
N ARG A 106 10.29 19.17 8.31
CA ARG A 106 8.92 19.66 8.59
C ARG A 106 7.88 18.99 7.67
N GLY A 107 8.19 18.88 6.38
CA GLY A 107 7.28 18.28 5.40
C GLY A 107 7.14 16.78 5.62
N VAL A 108 8.28 16.08 5.76
CA VAL A 108 8.33 14.64 6.00
C VAL A 108 7.55 14.25 7.25
N LEU A 109 7.80 14.92 8.38
CA LEU A 109 7.11 14.59 9.63
C LEU A 109 5.60 14.87 9.51
N GLY A 110 5.20 15.94 8.82
CA GLY A 110 3.79 16.25 8.57
C GLY A 110 3.05 15.11 7.86
N SER A 111 3.56 14.66 6.71
CA SER A 111 2.95 13.55 5.96
C SER A 111 2.99 12.24 6.75
N PHE A 112 4.12 11.94 7.40
CA PHE A 112 4.28 10.74 8.21
C PHE A 112 3.26 10.62 9.35
N GLN A 113 2.88 11.73 10.00
CA GLN A 113 1.85 11.69 11.06
C GLN A 113 0.50 11.23 10.52
N ASN A 114 0.16 11.58 9.28
CA ASN A 114 -1.07 11.14 8.63
C ASN A 114 -0.97 9.66 8.23
N GLU A 115 0.11 9.29 7.54
CA GLU A 115 0.33 7.91 7.07
C GLU A 115 0.34 6.89 8.21
N ARG A 116 0.92 7.24 9.37
CA ARG A 116 1.01 6.36 10.54
C ARG A 116 -0.36 5.84 11.01
N VAL A 117 -1.40 6.65 10.88
CA VAL A 117 -2.75 6.36 11.39
C VAL A 117 -3.78 6.23 10.27
N MET A 118 -3.34 6.20 9.01
CA MET A 118 -4.21 6.15 7.85
C MET A 118 -4.98 4.84 7.79
N GLU A 119 -6.30 4.93 7.67
CA GLU A 119 -7.15 3.76 7.50
C GLU A 119 -7.11 3.23 6.06
N TYR A 120 -7.58 1.99 5.87
CA TYR A 120 -7.46 1.30 4.59
C TYR A 120 -8.11 2.06 3.43
N GLU A 121 -9.34 2.54 3.60
CA GLU A 121 -10.08 3.24 2.54
C GLU A 121 -9.44 4.59 2.17
N ASP A 122 -8.87 5.29 3.15
CA ASP A 122 -8.14 6.54 2.91
C ASP A 122 -6.85 6.25 2.13
N MET A 123 -6.11 5.20 2.50
CA MET A 123 -4.93 4.77 1.76
C MET A 123 -5.29 4.37 0.33
N LYS A 124 -6.32 3.54 0.16
CA LYS A 124 -6.80 3.08 -1.14
C LYS A 124 -7.17 4.25 -2.05
N SER A 125 -7.87 5.25 -1.50
CA SER A 125 -8.22 6.48 -2.23
C SER A 125 -6.98 7.28 -2.63
N ALA A 126 -6.03 7.44 -1.71
CA ALA A 126 -4.75 8.10 -2.00
C ALA A 126 -3.96 7.37 -3.09
N LEU A 127 -3.89 6.03 -3.04
CA LEU A 127 -3.24 5.23 -4.08
C LEU A 127 -3.90 5.43 -5.44
N ALA A 128 -5.25 5.41 -5.49
CA ALA A 128 -5.98 5.66 -6.72
C ALA A 128 -5.69 7.06 -7.31
N GLU A 129 -5.53 8.08 -6.46
CA GLU A 129 -5.16 9.44 -6.89
C GLU A 129 -3.79 9.48 -7.56
N VAL A 130 -2.79 8.75 -7.04
CA VAL A 130 -1.44 8.73 -7.64
C VAL A 130 -1.27 7.71 -8.78
N SER A 131 -2.19 6.76 -8.95
CA SER A 131 -2.16 5.79 -10.06
C SER A 131 -3.19 6.03 -11.16
N ASP A 132 -3.83 7.21 -11.18
CA ASP A 132 -4.88 7.56 -12.15
C ASP A 132 -6.11 6.60 -12.13
N GLY A 133 -6.41 6.03 -10.95
CA GLY A 133 -7.53 5.11 -10.74
C GLY A 133 -7.16 3.84 -9.97
N LEU A 134 -8.15 3.00 -9.68
CA LEU A 134 -7.91 1.69 -9.09
C LEU A 134 -7.48 0.67 -10.17
N PRO A 135 -6.73 -0.39 -9.79
CA PRO A 135 -6.31 -1.42 -10.72
C PRO A 135 -7.48 -1.97 -11.52
N GLY A 136 -7.33 -2.16 -12.84
CA GLY A 136 -8.42 -2.60 -13.72
C GLY A 136 -9.49 -1.55 -14.09
N GLU A 137 -9.50 -0.36 -13.47
CA GLU A 137 -10.26 0.78 -13.99
C GLU A 137 -9.49 1.37 -15.17
N LYS A 138 -9.89 1.05 -16.40
CA LYS A 138 -9.27 1.71 -17.57
C LYS A 138 -9.58 3.21 -17.50
N ALA A 139 -8.54 4.04 -17.46
CA ALA A 139 -8.67 5.45 -17.82
C ALA A 139 -9.31 5.51 -19.21
N GLN A 140 -10.49 6.16 -19.30
CA GLN A 140 -11.20 6.37 -20.55
C GLN A 140 -10.47 7.39 -21.42
#